data_AF-A0A9D6VN81-F1
#
_entry.id   AF-A0A9D6VN81-F1
#
_cell.length_a   1.000
_cell.length_b   1.000
_cell.length_c   1.000
_cell.angle_alpha   90.00
_cell.angle_beta   90.00
_cell.angle_gamma   90.00
#
_symmetry.space_group_name_H-M   'P 1'
#
loop_
_entity.id
_entity.type
_entity.pdbx_description
1 polymer ?
#
loop_
_entity_poly.entity_id
_entity_poly.type
_entity_poly.pdbx_seq_one_letter_code
_entity_poly.pdbx_strand_id
1 'polypeptide(L)' 'MKKSTYLLIAGAILMIIILNLLPSKEIPSLPKDETHKEYIIDDKCLECHGPGKIHPLPNKHPHEPENCKRCHIDKIYR' A
#
# COMPACT_ATOMS: atom_id res chain seq x y z
N MET A 1 23.24 33.09 -11.58
CA MET A 1 21.95 32.36 -11.73
C MET A 1 20.82 33.36 -11.80
N LYS A 2 19.78 33.12 -12.61
CA LYS A 2 18.65 34.07 -12.74
C LYS A 2 17.79 34.00 -11.47
N LYS A 3 17.09 35.08 -11.10
CA LYS A 3 16.15 35.09 -9.96
C LYS A 3 15.11 33.97 -10.07
N SER A 4 14.70 33.63 -11.29
CA SER A 4 13.81 32.50 -11.59
C SER A 4 14.40 31.14 -11.19
N THR A 5 15.71 30.96 -11.24
CA THR A 5 16.37 29.72 -10.84
C THR A 5 16.25 29.50 -9.33
N TYR A 6 16.41 30.55 -8.52
CA TYR A 6 16.24 30.46 -7.06
C TYR A 6 14.78 30.16 -6.66
N LEU A 7 13.81 30.74 -7.38
CA LEU A 7 12.39 30.45 -7.15
C LEU A 7 12.05 28.98 -7.46
N LEU A 8 12.58 28.42 -8.55
CA LEU A 8 12.38 27.02 -8.88
C LEU A 8 12.99 26.08 -7.84
N ILE A 9 14.19 26.39 -7.35
CA ILE A 9 14.86 25.60 -6.31
C ILE A 9 14.05 25.64 -5.01
N ALA A 10 13.59 26.83 -4.58
CA ALA A 10 12.77 26.99 -3.40
C ALA A 10 11.44 26.21 -3.51
N GLY A 11 10.79 26.27 -4.68
CA GLY A 11 9.57 25.50 -4.96
C GLY A 11 9.79 23.99 -4.91
N ALA A 12 10.90 23.49 -5.47
CA ALA A 12 11.23 22.07 -5.44
C ALA A 12 11.48 21.57 -4.00
N ILE A 13 12.23 22.33 -3.20
CA ILE A 13 12.46 22.02 -1.78
C ILE A 13 11.13 21.99 -1.02
N LEU A 14 10.28 22.99 -1.22
CA LEU A 14 8.97 23.06 -0.58
C LEU A 14 8.11 21.84 -0.95
N MET A 15 8.10 21.42 -2.21
CA MET A 15 7.35 20.25 -2.66
C MET A 15 7.85 18.97 -1.97
N ILE A 16 9.17 18.77 -1.86
CA ILE A 16 9.74 17.62 -1.16
C ILE A 16 9.31 17.62 0.31
N ILE A 17 9.34 18.76 0.99
CA ILE A 17 8.90 18.89 2.39
C ILE A 17 7.42 18.48 2.52
N ILE A 18 6.56 18.98 1.64
CA ILE A 18 5.12 18.65 1.65
C ILE A 18 4.92 17.14 1.45
N LEU A 19 5.62 16.52 0.50
CA LEU A 19 5.50 15.08 0.25
C LEU A 19 5.90 14.23 1.46
N ASN A 20 6.90 14.66 2.24
CA ASN A 20 7.31 13.95 3.46
C ASN A 20 6.33 14.13 4.63
N LEU A 21 5.48 15.15 4.59
CA LEU A 21 4.44 15.40 5.60
C LEU A 21 3.12 14.65 5.30
N LEU A 22 2.98 14.07 4.10
CA LEU A 22 1.78 13.31 3.75
C LEU A 22 1.71 12.03 4.59
N PRO A 23 0.56 11.71 5.18
CA PRO A 23 0.39 10.48 5.93
C PRO A 23 0.59 9.28 5.01
N SER A 24 1.57 8.44 5.36
CA SER A 24 1.74 7.15 4.69
C SER A 24 0.70 6.18 5.25
N LYS A 25 -0.14 5.63 4.37
CA LYS A 25 -1.08 4.60 4.76
C LYS A 25 -0.32 3.28 4.88
N GLU A 26 -0.32 2.70 6.08
CA GLU A 26 0.28 1.38 6.29
C GLU A 26 -0.54 0.31 5.57
N ILE A 27 0.17 -0.56 4.85
CA ILE A 27 -0.41 -1.74 4.24
C ILE A 27 -0.31 -2.87 5.28
N PRO A 28 -1.42 -3.52 5.66
CA PRO A 28 -1.38 -4.58 6.65
C PRO A 28 -0.59 -5.77 6.11
N SER A 29 0.23 -6.39 6.94
CA SER A 29 0.92 -7.63 6.60
C SER A 29 -0.02 -8.83 6.74
N LEU A 30 0.32 -9.92 6.05
CA LEU A 30 -0.33 -11.21 6.25
C LEU A 30 -0.08 -11.72 7.69
N PRO A 31 -1.13 -12.15 8.42
CA PRO A 31 -0.97 -12.80 9.72
C PRO A 31 -0.14 -14.09 9.61
N LYS A 32 0.62 -14.40 10.66
CA LYS A 32 1.36 -15.65 10.78
C LYS A 32 0.52 -16.69 11.53
N ASP A 33 -0.54 -17.17 10.89
CA ASP A 33 -1.43 -18.21 11.42
C ASP A 33 -1.65 -19.32 10.38
N GLU A 34 -2.21 -20.45 10.83
CA GLU A 34 -2.47 -21.60 9.94
C GLU A 34 -3.37 -21.26 8.76
N THR A 35 -4.30 -20.33 8.94
CA THR A 35 -5.22 -19.87 7.89
C THR A 35 -4.44 -19.20 6.76
N HIS A 36 -3.46 -18.34 7.06
CA HIS A 36 -2.76 -17.54 6.05
C HIS A 36 -1.48 -18.18 5.50
N LYS A 37 -1.06 -19.36 6.01
CA LYS A 37 0.18 -20.05 5.60
C LYS A 37 0.17 -20.59 4.18
N GLU A 38 -0.98 -21.06 3.69
CA GLU A 38 -1.03 -21.92 2.50
C GLU A 38 -1.50 -21.20 1.23
N TYR A 39 -1.96 -19.95 1.32
CA TYR A 39 -2.54 -19.27 0.16
C TYR A 39 -1.47 -18.67 -0.74
N ILE A 40 -1.34 -19.24 -1.93
CA ILE A 40 -0.45 -18.76 -3.01
C ILE A 40 -1.24 -18.03 -4.11
N ILE A 41 -2.56 -18.18 -4.12
CA ILE A 41 -3.46 -17.73 -5.19
C ILE A 41 -4.39 -16.64 -4.64
N ASP A 42 -4.49 -15.51 -5.33
CA ASP A 42 -5.28 -14.35 -4.88
C ASP A 42 -6.78 -14.65 -4.72
N ASP A 43 -7.34 -15.52 -5.56
CA ASP A 43 -8.74 -15.92 -5.48
C ASP A 43 -9.09 -16.54 -4.12
N LYS A 44 -8.13 -17.24 -3.49
CA LYS A 44 -8.31 -17.80 -2.14
C LYS A 44 -8.39 -16.72 -1.07
N CYS A 45 -7.67 -15.62 -1.24
CA CYS A 45 -7.78 -14.47 -0.35
C CYS A 45 -9.19 -13.86 -0.39
N LEU A 46 -9.80 -13.83 -1.58
CA LEU A 46 -11.13 -13.24 -1.81
C LEU A 46 -12.29 -14.09 -1.25
N GLU A 47 -12.06 -15.34 -0.84
CA GLU A 47 -13.07 -16.16 -0.16
C GLU A 47 -13.51 -15.50 1.17
N CYS A 48 -12.58 -14.86 1.88
CA CYS A 48 -12.81 -14.14 3.13
C CYS A 48 -12.72 -12.60 3.00
N HIS A 49 -11.92 -12.10 2.04
CA HIS A 49 -11.70 -10.67 1.83
C HIS A 49 -12.49 -10.06 0.67
N GLY A 50 -13.26 -10.86 -0.07
CA GLY A 50 -14.09 -10.35 -1.17
C GLY A 50 -15.26 -9.47 -0.71
N PRO A 51 -16.00 -8.89 -1.67
CA PRO A 51 -17.19 -8.09 -1.37
C PRO A 51 -18.23 -8.88 -0.56
N GLY A 52 -18.71 -8.30 0.55
CA GLY A 52 -19.73 -8.92 1.41
C GLY A 52 -19.25 -10.14 2.21
N LYS A 53 -17.95 -10.41 2.24
CA LYS A 53 -17.36 -11.49 3.04
C LYS A 53 -17.08 -11.05 4.47
N ILE A 54 -16.51 -11.94 5.27
CA ILE A 54 -16.30 -11.74 6.71
C ILE A 54 -15.33 -10.59 7.01
N HIS A 55 -14.33 -10.36 6.15
CA HIS A 55 -13.34 -9.30 6.28
C HIS A 55 -13.13 -8.56 4.95
N PRO A 56 -14.15 -7.87 4.43
CA PRO A 56 -14.11 -7.34 3.07
C PRO A 56 -13.00 -6.28 2.91
N LEU A 57 -12.40 -6.23 1.73
CA LEU A 57 -11.47 -5.16 1.36
C LEU A 57 -12.14 -3.78 1.52
N PRO A 58 -11.39 -2.74 1.94
CA PRO A 58 -11.93 -1.39 2.05
C PRO A 58 -12.28 -0.83 0.67
N ASN A 59 -13.26 0.07 0.60
CA ASN A 59 -13.69 0.71 -0.66
C ASN A 59 -12.57 1.47 -1.40
N LYS A 60 -11.48 1.81 -0.70
CA LYS A 60 -10.28 2.47 -1.27
C LYS A 60 -9.14 1.49 -1.58
N HIS A 61 -9.41 0.18 -1.59
CA HIS A 61 -8.43 -0.79 -2.06
C HIS A 61 -8.18 -0.56 -3.56
N PRO A 62 -6.94 -0.65 -4.05
CA PRO A 62 -6.65 -0.55 -5.48
C PRO A 62 -7.55 -1.49 -6.30
N HIS A 63 -8.02 -1.00 -7.45
CA HIS A 63 -9.04 -1.64 -8.30
C HIS A 63 -8.61 -2.98 -8.92
N GLU A 64 -7.31 -3.28 -8.91
CA GLU A 64 -6.74 -4.53 -9.40
C GLU A 64 -6.31 -5.38 -8.19
N PRO A 65 -7.15 -6.33 -7.74
CA PRO A 65 -6.84 -7.22 -6.61
C PRO A 65 -5.88 -8.36 -6.99
N GLU A 66 -5.35 -8.37 -8.21
CA GLU A 66 -4.34 -9.32 -8.63
C GLU A 66 -3.00 -9.02 -7.96
N ASN A 67 -2.35 -10.08 -7.46
CA ASN A 67 -1.11 -10.10 -6.72
C ASN A 67 -1.19 -9.46 -5.32
N CYS A 68 -2.07 -9.97 -4.44
CA CYS A 68 -2.22 -9.52 -3.05
C CYS A 68 -0.88 -9.40 -2.33
N LYS A 69 0.01 -10.38 -2.56
CA LYS A 69 1.35 -10.47 -1.95
C LYS A 69 2.33 -9.38 -2.39
N ARG A 70 2.05 -8.65 -3.47
CA ARG A 70 2.89 -7.52 -3.92
C ARG A 70 2.93 -6.41 -2.87
N CYS A 71 1.81 -6.20 -2.19
CA CYS A 71 1.64 -5.16 -1.19
C CYS A 71 1.56 -5.76 0.21
N HIS A 72 0.86 -6.89 0.37
CA HIS A 72 0.69 -7.59 1.65
C HIS A 72 1.81 -8.62 1.86
N ILE A 73 3.03 -8.11 2.09
CA ILE A 73 4.21 -8.94 2.32
C ILE A 73 4.17 -9.50 3.74
N ASP A 74 4.53 -10.78 3.88
CA ASP A 74 4.79 -11.41 5.17
C ASP A 74 6.00 -10.75 5.86
N LYS A 75 5.84 -10.35 7.12
CA LYS A 75 6.94 -9.77 7.90
C LYS A 75 8.10 -10.73 8.16
N ILE A 76 7.96 -12.03 7.86
CA ILE A 76 9.05 -13.01 8.01
C ILE A 76 10.23 -12.74 7.05
N TYR A 77 9.99 -12.11 5.89
CA TYR A 77 11.01 -11.94 4.83
C TYR A 77 11.53 -10.49 4.69
N ARG A 78 11.29 -9.61 5.67
CA ARG A 78 11.78 -8.23 5.71
C ARG A 78 12.46 -7.93 7.04
#